data_AF-A0A3N5Q9Z8-F1
#
_entry.id   AF-A0A3N5Q9Z8-F1
#
_cell.length_a   1.000
_cell.length_b   1.000
_cell.length_c   1.000
_cell.angle_alpha   90.00
_cell.angle_beta   90.00
_cell.angle_gamma   90.00
#
_symmetry.space_group_name_H-M   'P 1'
#
loop_
_entity.id
_entity.type
_entity.pdbx_description
1 polymer ?
#
loop_
_entity_poly.entity_id
_entity_poly.type
_entity_poly.pdbx_seq_one_letter_code
_entity_poly.pdbx_strand_id
1 'polypeptide(L)'
;MSNLCKKCDARCCRYFCFEIDKPETYEEFENIRWYLLHEHISVHIDGEGDWCIMIENPCLNFIRSGKGGRCADYDNRPLICRKYAAGSCDFAKGGYDFEELFNTAAELEAYACRMLGDYFFEQARTKARKKAEEMGRPKLEKKKLPKRKSAPKGKAAPKDKPAKKTGKAKLDQQKKRNRS
;
A
#
# COMPACT_ATOMS: atom_id res chain seq x y z
N MET A 1 28.11 -15.31 -26.48
CA MET A 1 28.11 -14.03 -25.73
C MET A 1 28.80 -12.93 -26.53
N SER A 2 28.13 -11.78 -26.77
CA SER A 2 28.67 -10.66 -27.57
C SER A 2 29.82 -9.94 -26.86
N ASN A 3 30.65 -9.19 -27.60
CA ASN A 3 31.78 -8.43 -27.03
C ASN A 3 31.34 -7.32 -26.06
N LEU A 4 30.16 -6.74 -26.26
CA LEU A 4 29.58 -5.76 -25.33
C LEU A 4 29.14 -6.41 -24.01
N CYS A 5 28.48 -7.59 -24.08
CA CYS A 5 28.11 -8.33 -22.87
C CYS A 5 29.31 -8.81 -22.04
N LYS A 6 30.49 -9.02 -22.66
CA LYS A 6 31.74 -9.35 -21.94
C LYS A 6 32.32 -8.19 -21.15
N LYS A 7 32.03 -6.95 -21.55
CA LYS A 7 32.53 -5.72 -20.91
C LYS A 7 31.47 -5.08 -20.00
N CYS A 8 30.22 -5.48 -20.14
CA CYS A 8 29.10 -5.04 -19.32
C CYS A 8 29.10 -5.77 -17.97
N ASP A 9 28.82 -5.05 -16.89
CA ASP A 9 28.69 -5.56 -15.51
C ASP A 9 27.32 -6.24 -15.25
N ALA A 10 26.77 -6.91 -16.28
CA ALA A 10 25.45 -7.53 -16.33
C ALA A 10 24.28 -6.65 -15.85
N ARG A 11 24.22 -5.39 -16.32
CA ARG A 11 23.16 -4.42 -15.95
C ARG A 11 21.74 -4.99 -16.17
N CYS A 12 21.50 -5.60 -17.34
CA CYS A 12 20.22 -6.22 -17.68
C CYS A 12 19.81 -7.44 -16.81
N CYS A 13 20.69 -7.92 -15.93
CA CYS A 13 20.36 -8.99 -14.98
C CYS A 13 20.02 -8.44 -13.58
N ARG A 14 19.98 -7.13 -13.38
CA ARG A 14 19.79 -6.50 -12.05
C ARG A 14 18.36 -6.02 -11.80
N TYR A 15 17.57 -5.92 -12.85
CA TYR A 15 16.20 -5.46 -12.79
C TYR A 15 15.37 -6.14 -13.88
N PHE A 16 14.07 -6.00 -13.80
CA PHE A 16 13.17 -6.18 -14.92
C PHE A 16 12.25 -4.97 -15.03
N CYS A 17 11.77 -4.71 -16.23
CA CYS A 17 10.94 -3.57 -16.56
C CYS A 17 9.81 -4.02 -17.46
N PHE A 18 8.64 -3.44 -17.29
CA PHE A 18 7.50 -3.66 -18.17
C PHE A 18 6.62 -2.41 -18.22
N GLU A 19 5.89 -2.30 -19.33
CA GLU A 19 4.97 -1.21 -19.59
C GLU A 19 3.76 -1.29 -18.63
N ILE A 20 3.31 -0.14 -18.17
CA ILE A 20 2.09 0.05 -17.38
C ILE A 20 1.20 1.07 -18.07
N ASP A 21 -0.09 1.04 -17.77
CA ASP A 21 -1.03 2.01 -18.32
C ASP A 21 -0.68 3.44 -17.88
N LYS A 22 -0.75 4.37 -18.83
CA LYS A 22 -0.62 5.81 -18.55
C LYS A 22 -1.76 6.25 -17.62
N PRO A 23 -1.47 6.88 -16.47
CA PRO A 23 -2.50 7.39 -15.57
C PRO A 23 -3.19 8.63 -16.16
N GLU A 24 -4.52 8.64 -16.15
CA GLU A 24 -5.35 9.76 -16.60
C GLU A 24 -6.13 10.42 -15.44
N THR A 25 -6.31 9.68 -14.34
CA THR A 25 -7.09 10.11 -13.18
C THR A 25 -6.26 10.15 -11.89
N TYR A 26 -6.74 10.90 -10.91
CA TYR A 26 -6.13 10.92 -9.57
C TYR A 26 -6.00 9.52 -8.94
N GLU A 27 -7.03 8.68 -9.10
CA GLU A 27 -7.04 7.33 -8.53
C GLU A 27 -5.98 6.43 -9.19
N GLU A 28 -5.73 6.58 -10.50
CA GLU A 28 -4.66 5.86 -11.21
C GLU A 28 -3.26 6.37 -10.81
N PHE A 29 -3.08 7.68 -10.65
CA PHE A 29 -1.83 8.22 -10.09
C PHE A 29 -1.57 7.72 -8.67
N GLU A 30 -2.60 7.58 -7.82
CA GLU A 30 -2.44 7.00 -6.47
C GLU A 30 -2.03 5.52 -6.50
N ASN A 31 -2.47 4.74 -7.50
CA ASN A 31 -2.02 3.36 -7.66
C ASN A 31 -0.51 3.30 -7.95
N ILE A 32 -0.03 4.16 -8.85
CA ILE A 32 1.41 4.24 -9.17
C ILE A 32 2.19 4.80 -7.96
N ARG A 33 1.62 5.77 -7.25
CA ARG A 33 2.20 6.31 -6.01
C ARG A 33 2.38 5.20 -4.97
N TRP A 34 1.42 4.27 -4.86
CA TRP A 34 1.56 3.11 -3.99
C TRP A 34 2.69 2.17 -4.41
N TYR A 35 2.96 1.97 -5.70
CA TYR A 35 4.13 1.20 -6.16
C TYR A 35 5.43 1.84 -5.66
N LEU A 36 5.57 3.16 -5.83
CA LEU A 36 6.75 3.93 -5.41
C LEU A 36 6.94 4.06 -3.89
N LEU A 37 6.01 3.56 -3.07
CA LEU A 37 6.19 3.43 -1.62
C LEU A 37 6.94 2.14 -1.22
N HIS A 38 7.21 1.25 -2.18
CA HIS A 38 8.01 0.04 -1.96
C HIS A 38 9.46 0.29 -2.35
N GLU A 39 10.38 -0.38 -1.67
CA GLU A 39 11.80 -0.32 -2.00
C GLU A 39 12.06 -0.91 -3.40
N HIS A 40 13.12 -0.43 -4.06
CA HIS A 40 13.59 -0.96 -5.34
C HIS A 40 12.61 -0.82 -6.52
N ILE A 41 11.71 0.16 -6.45
CA ILE A 41 10.76 0.51 -7.51
C ILE A 41 11.08 1.90 -8.04
N SER A 42 11.08 2.05 -9.36
CA SER A 42 11.00 3.34 -10.04
C SER A 42 10.04 3.25 -11.21
N VAL A 43 9.51 4.39 -11.63
CA VAL A 43 8.59 4.51 -12.77
C VAL A 43 9.14 5.58 -13.69
N HIS A 44 9.08 5.37 -15.00
CA HIS A 44 9.56 6.35 -15.97
C HIS A 44 8.63 6.42 -17.18
N ILE A 45 8.80 7.51 -17.92
CA ILE A 45 8.23 7.71 -19.25
C ILE A 45 9.40 7.63 -20.22
N ASP A 46 9.32 6.71 -21.19
CA ASP A 46 10.36 6.59 -22.21
C ASP A 46 10.24 7.66 -23.31
N GLY A 47 11.19 7.67 -24.25
CA GLY A 47 11.20 8.64 -25.34
C GLY A 47 10.08 8.51 -26.38
N GLU A 48 9.22 7.49 -26.26
CA GLU A 48 8.00 7.31 -27.08
C GLU A 48 6.73 7.72 -26.30
N GLY A 49 6.87 8.06 -25.01
CA GLY A 49 5.77 8.46 -24.14
C GLY A 49 5.15 7.29 -23.35
N ASP A 50 5.73 6.09 -23.45
CA ASP A 50 5.23 4.88 -22.80
C ASP A 50 5.64 4.86 -21.32
N TRP A 51 4.69 4.48 -20.48
CA TRP A 51 4.91 4.39 -19.04
C TRP A 51 5.47 3.02 -18.69
N CYS A 52 6.55 3.00 -17.94
CA CYS A 52 7.25 1.77 -17.59
C CYS A 52 7.57 1.74 -16.09
N ILE A 53 7.34 0.60 -15.45
CA ILE A 53 7.78 0.33 -14.08
C ILE A 53 9.05 -0.51 -14.11
N MET A 54 10.06 -0.08 -13.38
CA MET A 54 11.31 -0.79 -13.18
C MET A 54 11.40 -1.31 -11.75
N ILE A 55 11.73 -2.60 -11.63
CA ILE A 55 11.89 -3.29 -10.35
C ILE A 55 13.33 -3.78 -10.26
N GLU A 56 14.11 -3.21 -9.35
CA GLU A 56 15.51 -3.60 -9.08
C GLU A 56 15.59 -4.91 -8.30
N ASN A 57 15.18 -5.99 -8.97
CA ASN A 57 15.25 -7.34 -8.45
C ASN A 57 16.22 -8.17 -9.32
N PRO A 58 17.41 -8.51 -8.80
CA PRO A 58 18.40 -9.26 -9.55
C PRO A 58 17.90 -10.64 -10.01
N CYS A 59 18.24 -11.00 -11.23
CA CYS A 59 17.99 -12.32 -11.80
C CYS A 59 18.71 -13.41 -10.99
N LEU A 60 18.08 -14.57 -10.84
CA LEU A 60 18.66 -15.75 -10.18
C LEU A 60 19.97 -16.23 -10.83
N ASN A 61 20.16 -15.96 -12.12
CA ASN A 61 21.38 -16.32 -12.85
C ASN A 61 22.48 -15.23 -12.78
N PHE A 62 22.27 -14.14 -12.02
CA PHE A 62 23.29 -13.11 -11.83
C PHE A 62 24.38 -13.61 -10.88
N ILE A 63 25.63 -13.54 -11.33
CA ILE A 63 26.80 -13.87 -10.50
C ILE A 63 27.85 -12.77 -10.61
N ARG A 64 28.58 -12.53 -9.53
CA ARG A 64 29.81 -11.71 -9.54
C ARG A 64 31.03 -12.59 -9.75
N SER A 65 31.96 -12.11 -10.57
CA SER A 65 33.26 -12.73 -10.83
C SER A 65 34.38 -11.70 -10.67
N GLY A 66 35.64 -12.13 -10.72
CA GLY A 66 36.80 -11.22 -10.67
C GLY A 66 36.88 -10.21 -11.82
N LYS A 67 36.00 -10.31 -12.83
CA LYS A 67 35.89 -9.37 -13.96
C LYS A 67 34.57 -8.58 -13.95
N GLY A 68 33.81 -8.63 -12.86
CA GLY A 68 32.48 -8.04 -12.74
C GLY A 68 31.34 -9.06 -12.79
N GLY A 69 30.12 -8.53 -12.85
CA GLY A 69 28.86 -9.23 -12.95
C GLY A 69 28.64 -9.86 -14.32
N ARG A 70 28.11 -11.09 -14.33
CA ARG A 70 27.76 -11.83 -15.56
C ARG A 70 26.53 -12.71 -15.32
N CYS A 71 25.90 -13.13 -16.41
CA CYS A 71 24.89 -14.19 -16.38
C CYS A 71 25.60 -15.55 -16.33
N ALA A 72 25.26 -16.40 -15.34
CA ALA A 72 25.79 -17.74 -15.18
C ALA A 72 25.32 -18.69 -16.28
N ASP A 73 24.08 -18.52 -16.75
CA ASP A 73 23.44 -19.34 -17.78
C ASP A 73 23.11 -18.49 -19.02
N TYR A 74 24.15 -18.00 -19.69
CA TYR A 74 23.99 -17.11 -20.85
C TYR A 74 23.40 -17.84 -22.07
N ASP A 75 23.66 -19.13 -22.22
CA ASP A 75 23.29 -19.89 -23.41
C ASP A 75 21.83 -20.35 -23.37
N ASN A 76 21.23 -20.56 -22.19
CA ASN A 76 19.81 -20.88 -22.03
C ASN A 76 18.93 -19.68 -21.66
N ARG A 77 19.42 -18.45 -21.90
CA ARG A 77 18.65 -17.22 -21.65
C ARG A 77 17.24 -17.27 -22.27
N PRO A 78 16.23 -16.72 -21.58
CA PRO A 78 14.87 -16.64 -22.11
C PRO A 78 14.80 -15.74 -23.35
N LEU A 79 13.72 -15.85 -24.13
CA LEU A 79 13.56 -15.13 -25.39
C LEU A 79 13.72 -13.61 -25.25
N ILE A 80 13.21 -13.00 -24.17
CA ILE A 80 13.35 -11.56 -23.91
C ILE A 80 14.83 -11.15 -23.82
N CYS A 81 15.66 -11.92 -23.11
CA CYS A 81 17.10 -11.68 -22.99
C CYS A 81 17.86 -11.90 -24.32
N ARG A 82 17.32 -12.73 -25.22
CA ARG A 82 17.90 -12.95 -26.56
C ARG A 82 17.54 -11.84 -27.53
N LYS A 83 16.30 -11.33 -27.45
CA LYS A 83 15.81 -10.18 -28.23
C LYS A 83 16.48 -8.88 -27.81
N TYR A 84 17.01 -8.81 -26.60
CA TYR A 84 17.78 -7.66 -26.12
C TYR A 84 19.05 -7.45 -26.97
N ALA A 85 18.95 -6.53 -27.94
CA ALA A 85 20.01 -6.28 -28.91
C ALA A 85 21.18 -5.54 -28.26
N ALA A 86 22.41 -5.93 -28.60
CA ALA A 86 23.61 -5.37 -27.99
C ALA A 86 23.79 -3.86 -28.28
N GLY A 87 23.22 -3.34 -29.39
CA GLY A 87 23.32 -1.93 -29.77
C GLY A 87 22.31 -1.00 -29.08
N SER A 88 21.20 -1.53 -28.57
CA SER A 88 20.16 -0.75 -27.88
C SER A 88 20.17 -0.91 -26.36
N CYS A 89 21.13 -1.69 -25.85
CA CYS A 89 21.35 -1.94 -24.42
C CYS A 89 21.79 -0.67 -23.68
N ASP A 90 21.37 -0.49 -22.42
CA ASP A 90 21.71 0.64 -21.55
C ASP A 90 23.21 0.75 -21.25
N PHE A 91 24.00 -0.32 -21.43
CA PHE A 91 25.46 -0.19 -21.44
C PHE A 91 25.99 0.47 -22.71
N ALA A 92 25.39 0.18 -23.88
CA ALA A 92 25.81 0.75 -25.16
C ALA A 92 25.31 2.19 -25.34
N LYS A 93 24.10 2.50 -24.86
CA LYS A 93 23.51 3.85 -24.92
C LYS A 93 24.01 4.80 -23.82
N GLY A 94 24.70 4.29 -22.80
CA GLY A 94 25.18 5.11 -21.67
C GLY A 94 24.13 5.37 -20.60
N GLY A 95 22.93 4.82 -20.74
CA GLY A 95 21.79 4.99 -19.84
C GLY A 95 20.48 4.75 -20.60
N TYR A 96 19.38 5.03 -19.92
CA TYR A 96 18.08 5.19 -20.56
C TYR A 96 17.81 6.69 -20.77
N ASP A 97 17.32 7.03 -21.94
CA ASP A 97 16.76 8.36 -22.20
C ASP A 97 15.32 8.34 -21.70
N PHE A 98 15.11 8.90 -20.51
CA PHE A 98 13.79 9.08 -19.91
C PHE A 98 13.30 10.50 -20.20
N GLU A 99 12.05 10.66 -20.59
CA GLU A 99 11.39 11.97 -20.55
C GLU A 99 11.17 12.41 -19.11
N GLU A 100 10.72 11.47 -18.26
CA GLU A 100 10.50 11.65 -16.83
C GLU A 100 10.93 10.39 -16.08
N LEU A 101 11.50 10.57 -14.88
CA LEU A 101 11.88 9.47 -13.98
C LEU A 101 11.40 9.79 -12.56
N PHE A 102 10.62 8.87 -12.00
CA PHE A 102 10.08 8.91 -10.65
C PHE A 102 10.74 7.83 -9.80
N ASN A 103 11.63 8.25 -8.90
CA ASN A 103 12.22 7.38 -7.88
C ASN A 103 11.49 7.49 -6.53
N THR A 104 10.67 8.52 -6.36
CA THR A 104 9.92 8.74 -5.13
C THR A 104 8.44 9.03 -5.42
N ALA A 105 7.59 8.65 -4.47
CA ALA A 105 6.17 9.00 -4.48
C ALA A 105 5.93 10.52 -4.58
N ALA A 106 6.83 11.34 -4.03
CA ALA A 106 6.72 12.80 -4.07
C ALA A 106 6.97 13.40 -5.46
N GLU A 107 7.92 12.84 -6.22
CA GLU A 107 8.18 13.25 -7.61
C GLU A 107 6.97 12.97 -8.51
N LEU A 108 6.40 11.76 -8.39
CA LEU A 108 5.18 11.40 -9.12
C LEU A 108 4.00 12.29 -8.72
N GLU A 109 3.84 12.57 -7.42
CA GLU A 109 2.77 13.45 -6.93
C GLU A 109 2.87 14.86 -7.51
N ALA A 110 4.09 15.42 -7.55
CA ALA A 110 4.34 16.72 -8.17
C ALA A 110 4.02 16.70 -9.68
N TYR A 111 4.34 15.61 -10.38
CA TYR A 111 3.99 15.43 -11.79
C TYR A 111 2.46 15.32 -11.98
N ALA A 112 1.77 14.51 -11.18
CA ALA A 112 0.32 14.36 -11.21
C ALA A 112 -0.39 15.70 -10.97
N CYS A 113 0.11 16.52 -10.03
CA CYS A 113 -0.41 17.86 -9.75
C CYS A 113 -0.30 18.77 -10.99
N ARG A 114 0.83 18.75 -11.69
CA ARG A 114 1.02 19.51 -12.94
C ARG A 114 0.08 19.03 -14.05
N MET A 115 -0.09 17.72 -14.19
CA MET A 115 -0.90 17.12 -15.26
C MET A 115 -2.41 17.30 -15.07
N LEU A 116 -2.88 17.17 -13.83
CA LEU A 116 -4.32 17.29 -13.50
C LEU A 116 -4.73 18.72 -13.14
N GLY A 117 -3.77 19.56 -12.75
CA GLY A 117 -3.97 20.91 -12.22
C GLY A 117 -4.26 20.92 -10.72
N ASP A 118 -3.55 21.77 -9.98
CA ASP A 118 -3.53 21.82 -8.51
C ASP A 118 -4.94 21.80 -7.87
N TYR A 119 -5.85 22.63 -8.37
CA TYR A 119 -7.21 22.72 -7.84
C TYR A 119 -8.02 21.43 -8.05
N PHE A 120 -7.91 20.81 -9.22
CA PHE A 120 -8.61 19.57 -9.53
C PHE A 120 -8.00 18.38 -8.80
N PHE A 121 -6.67 18.37 -8.68
CA PHE A 121 -5.92 17.38 -7.93
C PHE A 121 -6.35 17.33 -6.46
N GLU A 122 -6.37 18.48 -5.77
CA GLU A 122 -6.76 18.54 -4.35
C GLU A 122 -8.24 18.19 -4.11
N GLN A 123 -9.13 18.58 -5.02
CA GLN A 123 -10.53 18.14 -4.97
C GLN A 123 -10.67 16.62 -5.14
N ALA A 124 -9.99 16.05 -6.13
CA ALA A 124 -10.02 14.62 -6.40
C ALA A 124 -9.48 13.82 -5.20
N ARG A 125 -8.36 14.27 -4.63
CA ARG A 125 -7.77 13.74 -3.39
C ARG A 125 -8.76 13.71 -2.24
N THR A 126 -9.39 14.85 -1.95
CA THR A 126 -10.33 14.98 -0.83
C THR A 126 -11.54 14.05 -1.01
N LYS A 127 -12.08 14.01 -2.24
CA LYS A 127 -13.20 13.14 -2.59
C LYS A 127 -12.84 11.66 -2.49
N ALA A 128 -11.70 11.26 -3.03
CA ALA A 128 -11.24 9.87 -3.04
C ALA A 128 -10.97 9.35 -1.62
N ARG A 129 -10.33 10.14 -0.76
CA ARG A 129 -10.10 9.80 0.66
C ARG A 129 -11.41 9.60 1.41
N LYS A 130 -12.35 10.54 1.29
CA LYS A 130 -13.68 10.42 1.91
C LYS A 130 -14.41 9.15 1.45
N LYS A 131 -14.40 8.88 0.14
CA LYS A 131 -15.00 7.67 -0.44
C LYS A 131 -14.34 6.40 0.13
N ALA A 132 -13.01 6.36 0.24
CA ALA A 132 -12.27 5.23 0.80
C ALA A 132 -12.61 4.99 2.28
N GLU A 133 -12.70 6.05 3.09
CA GLU A 133 -13.11 5.97 4.50
C GLU A 133 -14.54 5.46 4.68
N GLU A 134 -15.47 5.92 3.82
CA GLU A 134 -16.86 5.45 3.82
C GLU A 134 -16.98 3.97 3.43
N MET A 135 -16.18 3.50 2.45
CA MET A 135 -16.14 2.10 2.03
C MET A 135 -15.50 1.19 3.09
N GLY A 136 -14.46 1.66 3.77
CA GLY A 136 -13.76 0.91 4.82
C GLY A 136 -14.54 0.81 6.14
N ARG A 137 -15.59 1.61 6.33
CA ARG A 137 -16.38 1.58 7.56
C ARG A 137 -17.29 0.33 7.60
N PRO A 138 -17.22 -0.49 8.66
CA PRO A 138 -18.14 -1.62 8.80
C PRO A 138 -19.58 -1.10 8.85
N LYS A 139 -20.46 -1.68 8.02
CA LYS A 139 -21.90 -1.40 8.06
C LYS A 139 -22.41 -1.84 9.43
N LEU A 140 -22.69 -0.87 10.30
CA LEU A 140 -23.40 -1.13 11.56
C LEU A 140 -24.75 -1.75 11.19
N GLU A 141 -24.89 -3.07 11.43
CA GLU A 141 -26.19 -3.71 11.40
C GLU A 141 -27.09 -2.99 12.40
N LYS A 142 -28.16 -2.37 11.91
CA LYS A 142 -29.21 -1.82 12.76
C LYS A 142 -29.88 -3.00 13.47
N LYS A 143 -29.33 -3.44 14.62
CA LYS A 143 -30.04 -4.34 15.54
C LYS A 143 -31.35 -3.67 15.88
N LYS A 144 -32.47 -4.19 15.36
CA LYS A 144 -33.81 -3.76 15.75
C LYS A 144 -33.90 -3.90 17.25
N LEU A 145 -33.97 -2.77 17.96
CA LEU A 145 -34.22 -2.78 19.39
C LEU A 145 -35.49 -3.60 19.62
N PRO A 146 -35.48 -4.63 20.50
CA PRO A 146 -36.67 -5.40 20.76
C PRO A 146 -37.76 -4.44 21.24
N LYS A 147 -38.92 -4.47 20.58
CA LYS A 147 -40.08 -3.69 21.01
C LYS A 147 -40.34 -4.05 22.48
N ARG A 148 -40.19 -3.08 23.38
CA ARG A 148 -40.57 -3.25 24.79
C ARG A 148 -42.02 -3.73 24.81
N LYS A 149 -42.25 -4.97 25.23
CA LYS A 149 -43.61 -5.45 25.52
C LYS A 149 -44.15 -4.57 26.65
N SER A 150 -45.30 -3.95 26.43
CA SER A 150 -46.02 -3.22 27.47
C SER A 150 -46.23 -4.14 28.67
N ALA A 151 -45.83 -3.66 29.85
CA ALA A 151 -46.01 -4.39 31.10
C ALA A 151 -47.49 -4.79 31.29
N PRO A 152 -47.80 -6.02 31.74
CA PRO A 152 -49.16 -6.40 32.03
C PRO A 152 -49.69 -5.57 33.20
N LYS A 153 -50.88 -4.98 33.02
CA LYS A 153 -51.61 -4.31 34.10
C LYS A 153 -52.17 -5.35 35.07
N GLY A 154 -51.80 -5.26 36.34
CA GLY A 154 -52.48 -5.93 37.46
C GLY A 154 -51.52 -6.20 38.61
N LYS A 155 -51.89 -6.09 39.89
CA LYS A 155 -53.15 -5.75 40.57
C LYS A 155 -52.78 -5.01 41.86
N ALA A 156 -53.72 -4.27 42.44
CA ALA A 156 -53.52 -3.58 43.72
C ALA A 156 -53.11 -4.57 44.82
N ALA A 157 -52.01 -4.26 45.53
CA ALA A 157 -51.60 -5.00 46.71
C ALA A 157 -52.57 -4.71 47.88
N PRO A 158 -52.92 -5.71 48.71
CA PRO A 158 -53.75 -5.48 49.88
C PRO A 158 -52.97 -4.68 50.93
N LYS A 159 -53.65 -3.73 51.56
CA LYS A 159 -53.14 -2.95 52.68
C LYS A 159 -53.24 -3.79 53.95
N ASP A 160 -52.14 -3.95 54.67
CA ASP A 160 -52.21 -4.26 56.10
C ASP A 160 -51.15 -3.54 56.94
N LYS A 161 -51.58 -3.30 58.19
CA LYS A 161 -51.20 -2.30 59.19
C LYS A 161 -49.88 -2.60 59.95
N PRO A 162 -49.38 -1.64 60.76
CA PRO A 162 -47.96 -1.56 61.13
C PRO A 162 -47.59 -2.19 62.48
N ALA A 163 -46.26 -2.28 62.66
CA ALA A 163 -45.46 -2.20 63.89
C ALA A 163 -44.91 -3.52 64.47
N LYS A 164 -43.58 -3.60 64.64
CA LYS A 164 -42.90 -3.18 65.88
C LYS A 164 -41.36 -3.16 65.71
N LYS A 165 -40.74 -2.18 66.39
CA LYS A 165 -39.29 -1.97 66.50
C LYS A 165 -38.69 -2.86 67.60
N THR A 166 -37.55 -3.48 67.31
CA THR A 166 -36.46 -3.90 68.22
C THR A 166 -35.23 -4.12 67.32
N GLY A 167 -33.99 -3.71 67.53
CA GLY A 167 -33.26 -3.08 68.62
C GLY A 167 -31.76 -3.43 68.42
N LYS A 168 -30.90 -2.41 68.28
CA LYS A 168 -29.45 -2.31 68.57
C LYS A 168 -28.43 -3.43 68.20
N ALA A 169 -27.40 -2.96 67.46
CA ALA A 169 -25.95 -2.96 67.78
C ALA A 169 -25.01 -4.13 67.39
N LYS A 170 -23.96 -3.76 66.63
CA LYS A 170 -22.48 -4.01 66.79
C LYS A 170 -21.84 -4.10 65.39
N LEU A 171 -21.02 -3.16 64.91
CA LEU A 171 -19.68 -2.68 65.31
C LEU A 171 -18.54 -3.65 64.92
N ASP A 172 -17.69 -3.13 64.02
CA ASP A 172 -16.26 -3.39 63.77
C ASP A 172 -15.74 -4.81 63.56
N GLN A 173 -15.16 -5.05 62.36
CA GLN A 173 -13.78 -5.54 62.12
C GLN A 173 -13.68 -6.26 60.77
N GLN A 174 -13.23 -5.57 59.69
CA GLN A 174 -12.30 -6.16 58.70
C GLN A 174 -11.82 -5.15 57.63
N LYS A 175 -11.26 -4.02 58.06
CA LYS A 175 -10.30 -3.24 57.25
C LYS A 175 -8.93 -3.43 57.89
N LYS A 176 -8.18 -4.44 57.44
CA LYS A 176 -6.71 -4.62 57.56
C LYS A 176 -6.35 -6.04 57.11
N ARG A 177 -6.23 -6.22 55.80
CA ARG A 177 -5.49 -7.29 55.08
C ARG A 177 -5.71 -7.00 53.60
N ASN A 178 -4.64 -7.05 52.81
CA ASN A 178 -4.55 -6.70 51.39
C ASN A 178 -4.03 -5.27 51.11
N ARG A 179 -2.90 -4.95 51.76
CA ARG A 179 -1.77 -4.26 51.13
C ARG A 179 -0.50 -5.02 51.53
N SER A 180 -0.12 -5.97 50.71
CA SER A 180 1.25 -6.43 50.49
C SER A 180 1.43 -6.55 48.99
#